data_AF-A0A916MM57-F1
#
_entry.id   AF-A0A916MM57-F1
#
_cell.length_a   1.000
_cell.length_b   1.000
_cell.length_c   1.000
_cell.angle_alpha   90.00
_cell.angle_beta   90.00
_cell.angle_gamma   90.00
#
_symmetry.space_group_name_H-M   'P 1'
#
loop_
_entity.id
_entity.type
_entity.pdbx_description
1 polymer ?
#
loop_
_entity_poly.entity_id
_entity_poly.type
_entity_poly.pdbx_seq_one_letter_code
_entity_poly.pdbx_strand_id
1 'polypeptide(L)'
;MSRKFARVLSIAACVALALGLFTPLQSVHADTGTNWTGAYYNNPTLAGTPVFYRIESAVVFNWGPNSPGPGIGSQYWSASWQTVQYLNAGTYRFTVTADDGVRLWVNGQLILDAWRDQAPTTYYVNYTFTTGNHALRVDYYQAAGDATVAVSWTLVQTQSSAWTAQYYNNPFLQGVPALTRFEYGVEYFWGLGSPDPAVFADNFSARWTATLPFNAGVYRFTLAGKEGVRLFIDDILVIDQWYDHPLTAYLIDVSLGGGLHTLRVEYYHRFGEAAVRLRYELAVGPPVLGNDWYAEYFSNQSLSGLPSFTRFEGRSGINAVWTNQPVESGVRVNFSARWTRQVCGFGRPTTFIMSVDDGGRLFIDGSLVIDAWRLQSVTTYQTTVNLSAGCHTFRLEYFQNQGEGVTFLTWLPADGQQPILYPGGIQPPGGLTGVTGVVDYASALNVRVGPGINFTRITVIPRGTLVQMNQRNYDGSWVTISTQSGVSGWVSSAYLRLLTGTIQSLPLAQITPPSVPQPTGVRGKLTSGLRLRTGPGTAYPYLGYIEWGTVVDVVGRNSSNTWIQVRYGTQTGWIYAPYVIIVAGSLLSVPITG
;
A
#
# COMPACT_ATOMS: atom_id res chain seq x y z
N MET A 1 20.72 21.57 91.19
CA MET A 1 21.65 20.80 90.33
C MET A 1 21.59 21.43 88.93
N SER A 2 22.45 22.41 88.57
CA SER A 2 23.75 22.24 87.88
C SER A 2 23.61 21.46 86.56
N ARG A 3 23.96 21.89 85.33
CA ARG A 3 24.76 22.95 84.66
C ARG A 3 24.28 23.00 83.18
N LYS A 4 24.13 24.11 82.45
CA LYS A 4 25.09 25.09 81.85
C LYS A 4 25.89 24.57 80.60
N PHE A 5 25.77 25.33 79.48
CA PHE A 5 26.67 25.50 78.29
C PHE A 5 26.69 24.38 77.21
N ALA A 6 26.89 24.58 75.89
CA ALA A 6 27.26 25.73 75.04
C ALA A 6 26.91 25.45 73.55
N ARG A 7 26.79 26.53 72.75
CA ARG A 7 26.88 26.54 71.27
C ARG A 7 28.31 26.27 70.82
N VAL A 8 28.53 25.55 69.71
CA VAL A 8 29.54 25.88 68.68
C VAL A 8 29.10 25.32 67.31
N LEU A 9 29.13 26.20 66.31
CA LEU A 9 29.05 25.94 64.88
C LEU A 9 30.47 25.71 64.35
N SER A 10 30.72 24.73 63.48
CA SER A 10 31.96 24.63 62.69
C SER A 10 31.70 23.97 61.34
N ILE A 11 32.30 24.56 60.31
CA ILE A 11 32.09 24.38 58.87
C ILE A 11 33.21 23.49 58.28
N ALA A 12 32.86 22.77 57.19
CA ALA A 12 33.70 22.08 56.19
C ALA A 12 34.43 20.78 56.62
N ALA A 13 34.66 19.76 55.79
CA ALA A 13 34.69 19.65 54.33
C ALA A 13 34.36 18.20 53.86
N CYS A 14 33.98 18.10 52.59
CA CYS A 14 33.73 16.89 51.81
C CYS A 14 34.81 15.80 51.88
N VAL A 15 34.39 14.54 52.01
CA VAL A 15 34.86 13.41 51.17
C VAL A 15 33.66 12.48 50.92
N ALA A 16 33.41 12.21 49.65
CA ALA A 16 32.36 11.33 49.16
C ALA A 16 32.67 9.85 49.42
N LEU A 17 31.66 9.09 49.84
CA LEU A 17 31.51 7.68 49.48
C LEU A 17 30.01 7.37 49.40
N ALA A 18 29.45 7.48 48.19
CA ALA A 18 28.08 7.10 47.92
C ALA A 18 27.98 5.57 47.86
N LEU A 19 27.62 4.94 48.98
CA LEU A 19 27.07 3.60 48.99
C LEU A 19 25.59 3.70 48.63
N GLY A 20 25.27 3.28 47.40
CA GLY A 20 23.90 3.27 46.88
C GLY A 20 23.03 2.33 47.71
N LEU A 21 22.14 2.92 48.51
CA LEU A 21 20.97 2.23 49.03
C LEU A 21 19.93 2.21 47.91
N PHE A 22 19.89 1.11 47.18
CA PHE A 22 18.73 0.78 46.34
C PHE A 22 17.52 0.60 47.27
N THR A 23 16.63 1.58 47.30
CA THR A 23 15.24 1.33 47.69
C THR A 23 14.64 0.39 46.64
N PRO A 24 14.11 -0.79 46.99
CA PRO A 24 13.36 -1.57 46.03
C PRO A 24 12.18 -0.72 45.54
N LEU A 25 12.00 -0.66 44.23
CA LEU A 25 10.81 -0.07 43.61
C LEU A 25 9.59 -0.66 44.31
N GLN A 26 8.76 0.21 44.88
CA GLN A 26 7.42 -0.17 45.28
C GLN A 26 6.71 -0.80 44.07
N SER A 27 6.08 -1.94 44.34
CA SER A 27 5.20 -2.66 43.44
C SER A 27 4.25 -1.70 42.71
N VAL A 28 4.30 -1.73 41.38
CA VAL A 28 3.30 -1.09 40.53
C VAL A 28 1.99 -1.84 40.77
N HIS A 29 1.05 -1.19 41.47
CA HIS A 29 -0.33 -1.65 41.55
C HIS A 29 -0.88 -1.85 40.14
N ALA A 30 -1.42 -3.03 39.88
CA ALA A 30 -2.33 -3.26 38.77
C ALA A 30 -3.67 -2.59 39.11
N ASP A 31 -4.08 -1.60 38.32
CA ASP A 31 -5.41 -1.01 38.42
C ASP A 31 -6.45 -2.00 37.86
N THR A 32 -7.35 -2.42 38.75
CA THR A 32 -8.47 -3.35 38.58
C THR A 32 -8.12 -4.81 38.24
N GLY A 33 -8.18 -5.66 39.28
CA GLY A 33 -8.23 -7.12 39.14
C GLY A 33 -7.50 -7.96 40.18
N THR A 34 -7.13 -7.49 41.38
CA THR A 34 -6.35 -8.30 42.34
C THR A 34 -7.12 -9.43 43.04
N ASN A 35 -8.16 -10.00 42.42
CA ASN A 35 -8.96 -11.06 43.01
C ASN A 35 -9.06 -12.23 42.03
N TRP A 36 -8.34 -13.32 42.31
CA TRP A 36 -8.50 -14.60 41.64
C TRP A 36 -9.66 -15.35 42.27
N THR A 37 -10.61 -15.82 41.46
CA THR A 37 -11.63 -16.75 41.92
C THR A 37 -11.07 -18.17 41.79
N GLY A 38 -10.70 -18.77 42.91
CA GLY A 38 -10.22 -20.14 43.01
C GLY A 38 -11.34 -21.13 43.29
N ALA A 39 -11.47 -22.15 42.45
CA ALA A 39 -12.34 -23.31 42.65
C ALA A 39 -11.48 -24.50 43.11
N TYR A 40 -11.86 -25.16 44.21
CA TYR A 40 -11.09 -26.27 44.80
C TYR A 40 -11.85 -27.59 44.72
N TYR A 41 -11.15 -28.67 44.37
CA TYR A 41 -11.74 -29.98 44.08
C TYR A 41 -11.05 -31.08 44.88
N ASN A 42 -11.82 -32.00 45.47
CA ASN A 42 -11.29 -33.15 46.20
C ASN A 42 -10.95 -34.33 45.27
N ASN A 43 -10.33 -34.02 44.13
CA ASN A 43 -9.80 -34.96 43.14
C ASN A 43 -8.71 -34.25 42.32
N PRO A 44 -7.76 -34.96 41.69
CA PRO A 44 -6.65 -34.33 40.96
C PRO A 44 -7.01 -33.94 39.51
N THR A 45 -8.26 -34.11 39.07
CA THR A 45 -8.65 -33.98 37.65
C THR A 45 -9.54 -32.78 37.36
N LEU A 46 -9.77 -31.89 38.34
CA LEU A 46 -10.71 -30.76 38.26
C LEU A 46 -12.15 -31.20 37.89
N ALA A 47 -12.49 -32.45 38.20
CA ALA A 47 -13.75 -33.04 37.78
C ALA A 47 -14.88 -32.71 38.78
N GLY A 48 -16.10 -32.54 38.25
CA GLY A 48 -17.31 -32.35 39.03
C GLY A 48 -17.48 -30.95 39.61
N THR A 49 -18.30 -30.84 40.65
CA THR A 49 -18.57 -29.57 41.34
C THR A 49 -17.43 -29.25 42.32
N PRO A 50 -16.90 -28.02 42.35
CA PRO A 50 -15.95 -27.60 43.38
C PRO A 50 -16.52 -27.76 44.78
N VAL A 51 -15.66 -28.15 45.74
CA VAL A 51 -16.03 -28.26 47.16
C VAL A 51 -16.26 -26.87 47.75
N PHE A 52 -15.41 -25.91 47.39
CA PHE A 52 -15.61 -24.49 47.73
C PHE A 52 -14.93 -23.57 46.71
N TYR A 53 -15.32 -22.30 46.79
CA TYR A 53 -14.66 -21.21 46.08
C TYR A 53 -13.99 -20.26 47.08
N ARG A 54 -12.86 -19.67 46.70
CA ARG A 54 -12.17 -18.65 47.50
C ARG A 54 -11.69 -17.52 46.61
N ILE A 55 -11.76 -16.29 47.10
CA ILE A 55 -11.14 -15.14 46.44
C ILE A 55 -9.74 -14.98 47.00
N GLU A 56 -8.75 -14.94 46.12
CA GLU A 56 -7.33 -14.86 46.46
C GLU A 56 -6.73 -13.59 45.89
N SER A 57 -5.84 -12.94 46.65
CA SER A 57 -5.11 -11.78 46.16
C SER A 57 -4.00 -12.14 45.15
N ALA A 58 -3.52 -13.38 45.19
CA ALA A 58 -2.53 -13.93 44.28
C ALA A 58 -2.57 -15.47 44.29
N VAL A 59 -1.99 -16.10 43.25
CA VAL A 59 -1.75 -17.55 43.22
C VAL A 59 -0.33 -17.81 43.72
N VAL A 60 -0.13 -17.68 45.03
CA VAL A 60 1.15 -17.91 45.71
C VAL A 60 0.88 -18.64 47.00
N PHE A 61 1.00 -19.96 46.97
CA PHE A 61 0.64 -20.85 48.06
C PHE A 61 1.71 -21.89 48.30
N ASN A 62 1.97 -22.15 49.57
CA ASN A 62 2.74 -23.28 50.04
C ASN A 62 1.97 -23.90 51.19
N TRP A 63 1.34 -25.05 50.94
CA TRP A 63 0.57 -25.79 51.94
C TRP A 63 1.43 -26.83 52.67
N GLY A 64 2.64 -27.12 52.17
CA GLY A 64 3.43 -28.27 52.61
C GLY A 64 2.56 -29.53 52.54
N PRO A 65 2.54 -30.40 53.56
CA PRO A 65 1.77 -31.63 53.54
C PRO A 65 0.28 -31.44 53.91
N ASN A 66 -0.19 -30.19 54.00
CA ASN A 66 -1.51 -29.86 54.54
C ASN A 66 -2.57 -29.65 53.45
N SER A 67 -3.84 -29.74 53.86
CA SER A 67 -4.99 -29.45 53.00
C SER A 67 -5.18 -27.93 52.76
N PRO A 68 -5.65 -27.52 51.57
CA PRO A 68 -5.96 -26.12 51.25
C PRO A 68 -7.24 -25.60 51.94
N GLY A 69 -8.06 -26.48 52.53
CA GLY A 69 -9.25 -26.09 53.27
C GLY A 69 -10.20 -27.26 53.62
N PRO A 70 -11.24 -26.99 54.43
CA PRO A 70 -12.22 -28.00 54.83
C PRO A 70 -12.86 -28.72 53.64
N GLY A 71 -13.00 -30.05 53.75
CA GLY A 71 -13.62 -30.88 52.70
C GLY A 71 -12.68 -31.27 51.54
N ILE A 72 -11.42 -30.83 51.58
CA ILE A 72 -10.36 -31.25 50.66
C ILE A 72 -9.34 -32.10 51.44
N GLY A 73 -8.95 -33.27 50.91
CA GLY A 73 -7.88 -34.09 51.45
C GLY A 73 -6.50 -33.41 51.33
N SER A 74 -5.50 -33.87 52.08
CA SER A 74 -4.13 -33.35 51.97
C SER A 74 -3.41 -33.80 50.69
N GLN A 75 -3.96 -34.79 49.97
CA GLN A 75 -3.41 -35.39 48.77
C GLN A 75 -4.53 -35.58 47.74
N TYR A 76 -4.15 -35.77 46.47
CA TYR A 76 -5.06 -36.04 45.35
C TYR A 76 -6.17 -35.01 45.19
N TRP A 77 -5.81 -33.73 45.17
CA TRP A 77 -6.74 -32.61 45.04
C TRP A 77 -6.29 -31.65 43.92
N SER A 78 -7.17 -30.77 43.48
CA SER A 78 -6.85 -29.79 42.43
C SER A 78 -7.54 -28.46 42.65
N ALA A 79 -7.05 -27.43 41.99
CA ALA A 79 -7.64 -26.10 42.01
C ALA A 79 -7.52 -25.40 40.65
N SER A 80 -8.51 -24.57 40.33
CA SER A 80 -8.52 -23.70 39.15
C SER A 80 -8.78 -22.27 39.59
N TRP A 81 -7.81 -21.39 39.34
CA TRP A 81 -7.92 -19.96 39.63
C TRP A 81 -8.12 -19.19 38.34
N GLN A 82 -9.09 -18.27 38.34
CA GLN A 82 -9.39 -17.41 37.19
C GLN A 82 -9.41 -15.94 37.58
N THR A 83 -8.93 -15.07 36.69
CA THR A 83 -8.99 -13.62 36.86
C THR A 83 -8.98 -12.91 35.50
N VAL A 84 -9.30 -11.62 35.50
CA VAL A 84 -9.06 -10.73 34.36
C VAL A 84 -8.08 -9.65 34.83
N GLN A 85 -6.94 -9.54 34.15
CA GLN A 85 -5.90 -8.56 34.45
C GLN A 85 -5.82 -7.53 33.32
N TYR A 86 -5.81 -6.25 33.67
CA TYR A 86 -5.36 -5.23 32.73
C TYR A 86 -3.83 -5.29 32.60
N LEU A 87 -3.32 -5.51 31.39
CA LEU A 87 -1.88 -5.54 31.10
C LEU A 87 -1.57 -4.55 29.98
N ASN A 88 -0.46 -3.83 30.12
CA ASN A 88 0.08 -3.01 29.04
C ASN A 88 0.67 -3.90 27.94
N ALA A 89 0.65 -3.43 26.69
CA ALA A 89 1.30 -4.14 25.59
C ALA A 89 2.78 -4.44 25.89
N GLY A 90 3.19 -5.67 25.62
CA GLY A 90 4.55 -6.12 25.89
C GLY A 90 4.67 -7.62 26.08
N THR A 91 5.89 -8.13 26.04
CA THR A 91 6.19 -9.52 26.35
C THR A 91 6.47 -9.66 27.84
N TYR A 92 5.61 -10.42 28.50
CA TYR A 92 5.74 -10.77 29.91
C TYR A 92 6.30 -12.17 30.02
N ARG A 93 7.19 -12.36 30.99
CA ARG A 93 7.68 -13.67 31.41
C ARG A 93 6.91 -14.11 32.64
N PHE A 94 6.08 -15.12 32.48
CA PHE A 94 5.49 -15.85 33.59
C PHE A 94 6.55 -16.75 34.23
N THR A 95 6.62 -16.70 35.55
CA THR A 95 7.40 -17.63 36.39
C THR A 95 6.39 -18.44 37.18
N VAL A 96 6.31 -19.74 36.87
CA VAL A 96 5.34 -20.67 37.46
C VAL A 96 6.09 -21.77 38.18
N THR A 97 5.94 -21.86 39.49
CA THR A 97 6.47 -22.97 40.29
C THR A 97 5.33 -23.84 40.76
N ALA A 98 5.43 -25.17 40.61
CA ALA A 98 4.42 -26.09 41.08
C ALA A 98 5.01 -27.44 41.54
N ASP A 99 4.37 -28.00 42.56
CA ASP A 99 4.45 -29.39 43.03
C ASP A 99 3.01 -29.78 43.39
N ASP A 100 2.28 -30.59 42.61
CA ASP A 100 2.68 -31.31 41.39
C ASP A 100 2.38 -30.51 40.09
N GLY A 101 1.32 -30.87 39.37
CA GLY A 101 1.09 -30.47 37.98
C GLY A 101 0.44 -29.10 37.86
N VAL A 102 0.79 -28.39 36.79
CA VAL A 102 0.29 -27.03 36.53
C VAL A 102 0.06 -26.76 35.05
N ARG A 103 -0.95 -25.94 34.77
CA ARG A 103 -1.21 -25.38 33.45
C ARG A 103 -1.56 -23.90 33.57
N LEU A 104 -1.17 -23.12 32.57
CA LEU A 104 -1.44 -21.68 32.50
C LEU A 104 -2.12 -21.36 31.17
N TRP A 105 -3.23 -20.62 31.22
CA TRP A 105 -3.93 -20.11 30.05
C TRP A 105 -4.00 -18.59 30.06
N VAL A 106 -3.92 -18.03 28.87
CA VAL A 106 -4.15 -16.61 28.58
C VAL A 106 -5.19 -16.51 27.48
N ASN A 107 -6.28 -15.79 27.72
CA ASN A 107 -7.38 -15.60 26.75
C ASN A 107 -7.90 -16.92 26.16
N GLY A 108 -7.94 -17.97 26.97
CA GLY A 108 -8.35 -19.32 26.55
C GLY A 108 -7.27 -20.14 25.84
N GLN A 109 -6.12 -19.54 25.48
CA GLN A 109 -4.98 -20.24 24.90
C GLN A 109 -4.12 -20.87 26.01
N LEU A 110 -3.84 -22.17 25.90
CA LEU A 110 -2.89 -22.87 26.77
C LEU A 110 -1.45 -22.46 26.42
N ILE A 111 -0.73 -21.87 27.38
CA ILE A 111 0.63 -21.36 27.17
C ILE A 111 1.69 -22.13 27.98
N LEU A 112 1.28 -22.86 29.01
CA LEU A 112 2.11 -23.81 29.75
C LEU A 112 1.30 -25.08 30.00
N ASP A 113 1.84 -26.24 29.62
CA ASP A 113 1.29 -27.55 29.98
C ASP A 113 2.34 -28.42 30.67
N ALA A 114 2.26 -28.48 32.00
CA ALA A 114 3.07 -29.34 32.84
C ALA A 114 2.15 -30.17 33.77
N TRP A 115 1.13 -30.81 33.19
CA TRP A 115 0.15 -31.63 33.92
C TRP A 115 0.67 -33.04 34.20
N ARG A 116 1.66 -33.15 35.09
CA ARG A 116 2.33 -34.40 35.48
C ARG A 116 2.85 -34.31 36.92
N ASP A 117 3.08 -35.46 37.53
CA ASP A 117 3.67 -35.56 38.86
C ASP A 117 5.11 -35.05 38.81
N GLN A 118 5.48 -34.21 39.78
CA GLN A 118 6.78 -33.56 39.83
C GLN A 118 7.03 -32.91 41.19
N ALA A 119 8.27 -32.99 41.67
CA ALA A 119 8.76 -32.14 42.75
C ALA A 119 8.69 -30.64 42.35
N PRO A 120 8.87 -29.68 43.29
CA PRO A 120 8.71 -28.25 43.02
C PRO A 120 9.58 -27.81 41.84
N THR A 121 8.93 -27.52 40.71
CA THR A 121 9.60 -27.22 39.44
C THR A 121 9.16 -25.84 38.95
N THR A 122 10.13 -24.99 38.62
CA THR A 122 9.88 -23.65 38.07
C THR A 122 9.98 -23.64 36.55
N TYR A 123 8.94 -23.11 35.91
CA TYR A 123 8.83 -22.90 34.48
C TYR A 123 8.85 -21.40 34.14
N TYR A 124 9.45 -21.07 33.00
CA TYR A 124 9.45 -19.73 32.43
C TYR A 124 8.75 -19.75 31.08
N VAL A 125 7.72 -18.94 30.91
CA VAL A 125 6.98 -18.83 29.65
C VAL A 125 6.83 -17.37 29.28
N ASN A 126 7.23 -17.00 28.06
CA ASN A 126 7.00 -15.66 27.53
C ASN A 126 5.66 -15.62 26.80
N TYR A 127 4.87 -14.58 27.06
CA TYR A 127 3.65 -14.29 26.31
C TYR A 127 3.59 -12.80 25.97
N THR A 128 3.25 -12.49 24.72
CA THR A 128 3.12 -11.11 24.25
C THR A 128 1.67 -10.67 24.32
N PHE A 129 1.42 -9.66 25.16
CA PHE A 129 0.13 -9.03 25.33
C PHE A 129 -0.01 -7.78 24.44
N THR A 130 -1.23 -7.51 23.99
CA THR A 130 -1.67 -6.17 23.58
C THR A 130 -2.10 -5.38 24.82
N THR A 131 -2.27 -4.06 24.75
CA THR A 131 -2.83 -3.31 25.88
C THR A 131 -4.30 -3.68 26.08
N GLY A 132 -4.71 -3.99 27.30
CA GLY A 132 -6.11 -4.21 27.65
C GLY A 132 -6.34 -5.27 28.71
N ASN A 133 -7.59 -5.70 28.85
CA ASN A 133 -8.00 -6.75 29.78
C ASN A 133 -7.76 -8.14 29.18
N HIS A 134 -7.07 -9.00 29.94
CA HIS A 134 -6.75 -10.36 29.55
C HIS A 134 -7.24 -11.36 30.60
N ALA A 135 -7.93 -12.40 30.15
CA ALA A 135 -8.36 -13.49 31.01
C ALA A 135 -7.18 -14.42 31.30
N LEU A 136 -6.88 -14.64 32.58
CA LEU A 136 -5.85 -15.59 33.02
C LEU A 136 -6.51 -16.75 33.76
N ARG A 137 -6.02 -17.96 33.51
CA ARG A 137 -6.40 -19.15 34.28
C ARG A 137 -5.16 -19.95 34.67
N VAL A 138 -5.11 -20.39 35.92
CA VAL A 138 -4.10 -21.32 36.43
C VAL A 138 -4.84 -22.56 36.92
N ASP A 139 -4.52 -23.71 36.37
CA ASP A 139 -5.00 -24.98 36.88
C ASP A 139 -3.82 -25.69 37.53
N TYR A 140 -4.08 -26.36 38.65
CA TYR A 140 -3.09 -27.04 39.47
C TYR A 140 -3.67 -28.34 40.02
N TYR A 141 -2.83 -29.36 40.20
CA TYR A 141 -3.17 -30.51 41.04
C TYR A 141 -2.03 -30.91 41.95
N GLN A 142 -2.42 -31.51 43.08
CA GLN A 142 -1.56 -32.21 44.00
C GLN A 142 -1.85 -33.71 43.93
N ALA A 143 -0.85 -34.54 43.65
CA ALA A 143 -0.94 -35.99 43.80
C ALA A 143 -0.63 -36.38 45.24
N ALA A 144 0.63 -36.26 45.69
CA ALA A 144 1.05 -36.69 47.03
C ALA A 144 2.27 -35.92 47.53
N GLY A 145 2.48 -35.89 48.85
CA GLY A 145 3.60 -35.15 49.45
C GLY A 145 3.26 -33.68 49.69
N ASP A 146 4.27 -32.81 49.57
CA ASP A 146 4.12 -31.38 49.80
C ASP A 146 3.45 -30.68 48.60
N ALA A 147 2.59 -29.71 48.87
CA ALA A 147 1.84 -28.98 47.86
C ALA A 147 2.28 -27.52 47.81
N THR A 148 2.72 -27.05 46.63
CA THR A 148 3.05 -25.65 46.40
C THR A 148 2.68 -25.21 44.98
N VAL A 149 2.21 -23.97 44.85
CA VAL A 149 2.03 -23.31 43.55
C VAL A 149 2.30 -21.82 43.68
N ALA A 150 3.13 -21.26 42.81
CA ALA A 150 3.42 -19.85 42.77
C ALA A 150 3.47 -19.35 41.33
N VAL A 151 2.65 -18.36 41.01
CA VAL A 151 2.58 -17.72 39.70
C VAL A 151 2.88 -16.24 39.87
N SER A 152 3.87 -15.76 39.12
CA SER A 152 4.18 -14.35 38.97
C SER A 152 4.50 -14.05 37.52
N TRP A 153 4.47 -12.78 37.14
CA TRP A 153 4.91 -12.35 35.82
C TRP A 153 5.68 -11.04 35.92
N THR A 154 6.64 -10.89 35.03
CA THR A 154 7.42 -9.66 34.89
C THR A 154 7.40 -9.23 33.44
N LEU A 155 7.28 -7.94 33.19
CA LEU A 155 7.48 -7.40 31.84
C LEU A 155 8.97 -7.52 31.51
N VAL A 156 9.32 -8.27 30.46
CA VAL A 156 10.73 -8.55 30.12
C VAL A 156 11.16 -7.97 28.78
N GLN A 157 10.21 -7.64 27.93
CA GLN A 157 10.45 -6.88 26.72
C GLN A 157 9.22 -6.02 26.48
N THR A 158 9.38 -4.71 26.61
CA THR A 158 8.37 -3.77 26.14
C THR A 158 8.21 -3.99 24.64
N GLN A 159 7.00 -4.25 24.15
CA GLN A 159 6.70 -3.84 22.78
C GLN A 159 6.92 -2.34 22.77
N SER A 160 7.74 -1.81 21.86
CA SER A 160 8.14 -0.40 21.87
C SER A 160 6.92 0.53 22.04
N SER A 161 6.75 1.07 23.23
CA SER A 161 5.72 2.05 23.61
C SER A 161 6.34 3.44 23.49
N ALA A 162 5.79 4.32 22.65
CA ALA A 162 6.51 5.52 22.25
C ALA A 162 6.02 6.85 22.87
N TRP A 163 5.07 6.89 23.82
CA TRP A 163 4.56 8.18 24.35
C TRP A 163 5.36 8.71 25.54
N THR A 164 5.94 9.90 25.37
CA THR A 164 6.44 10.75 26.45
C THR A 164 5.33 11.73 26.85
N ALA A 165 4.88 11.65 28.11
CA ALA A 165 3.86 12.50 28.70
C ALA A 165 4.49 13.60 29.55
N GLN A 166 4.03 14.84 29.38
CA GLN A 166 4.42 16.01 30.17
C GLN A 166 3.16 16.68 30.70
N TYR A 167 3.07 16.87 32.02
CA TYR A 167 1.92 17.48 32.70
C TYR A 167 2.31 18.83 33.30
N TYR A 168 1.43 19.83 33.20
CA TYR A 168 1.68 21.21 33.61
C TYR A 168 0.57 21.70 34.53
N ASN A 169 0.94 22.40 35.60
CA ASN A 169 0.00 23.02 36.56
C ASN A 169 -0.54 24.38 36.06
N ASN A 170 -0.94 24.40 34.80
CA ASN A 170 -1.66 25.49 34.13
C ASN A 170 -2.33 24.92 32.86
N PRO A 171 -3.39 25.55 32.32
CA PRO A 171 -4.06 25.06 31.12
C PRO A 171 -3.34 25.43 29.80
N PHE A 172 -2.13 26.01 29.85
CA PHE A 172 -1.49 26.64 28.69
C PHE A 172 -0.27 25.89 28.16
N LEU A 173 0.10 24.73 28.74
CA LEU A 173 1.32 23.97 28.42
C LEU A 173 2.61 24.80 28.58
N GLN A 174 2.63 25.70 29.55
CA GLN A 174 3.75 26.62 29.77
C GLN A 174 4.59 26.25 30.99
N GLY A 175 5.88 26.59 30.92
CA GLY A 175 6.84 26.40 32.00
C GLY A 175 7.45 24.99 32.06
N VAL A 176 8.05 24.66 33.19
CA VAL A 176 8.59 23.31 33.45
C VAL A 176 7.43 22.38 33.80
N PRO A 177 7.32 21.18 33.18
CA PRO A 177 6.30 20.21 33.55
C PRO A 177 6.40 19.84 35.04
N ALA A 178 5.25 19.79 35.72
CA ALA A 178 5.15 19.28 37.09
C ALA A 178 5.46 17.77 37.16
N LEU A 179 5.18 17.04 36.07
CA LEU A 179 5.48 15.62 35.93
C LEU A 179 5.86 15.31 34.48
N THR A 180 6.89 14.51 34.28
CA THR A 180 7.23 13.90 32.98
C THR A 180 7.42 12.41 33.17
N ARG A 181 6.76 11.58 32.35
CA ARG A 181 6.88 10.12 32.40
C ARG A 181 6.57 9.48 31.05
N PHE A 182 6.84 8.19 30.93
CA PHE A 182 6.45 7.41 29.76
C PHE A 182 5.08 6.76 29.96
N GLU A 183 4.27 6.73 28.91
CA GLU A 183 2.92 6.19 28.92
C GLU A 183 2.66 5.33 27.66
N TYR A 184 1.67 4.45 27.73
CA TYR A 184 1.41 3.43 26.69
C TYR A 184 0.41 3.89 25.63
N GLY A 185 -0.24 5.03 25.84
CA GLY A 185 -1.25 5.62 24.99
C GLY A 185 -1.90 6.80 25.68
N VAL A 186 -2.93 7.37 25.06
CA VAL A 186 -3.72 8.46 25.65
C VAL A 186 -5.14 7.91 25.86
N GLU A 187 -5.42 7.32 27.02
CA GLU A 187 -6.72 6.71 27.37
C GLU A 187 -7.00 6.93 28.86
N TYR A 188 -7.42 8.14 29.23
CA TYR A 188 -7.53 8.57 30.62
C TYR A 188 -8.91 9.10 31.01
N PHE A 189 -9.37 8.68 32.19
CA PHE A 189 -10.52 9.21 32.90
C PHE A 189 -10.13 9.41 34.37
N TRP A 190 -9.86 10.66 34.77
CA TRP A 190 -9.46 10.99 36.14
C TRP A 190 -10.65 11.37 37.02
N GLY A 191 -11.86 11.46 36.46
CA GLY A 191 -13.03 11.99 37.17
C GLY A 191 -12.71 13.38 37.72
N LEU A 192 -13.04 13.63 38.99
CA LEU A 192 -12.73 14.90 39.68
C LEU A 192 -11.28 14.99 40.19
N GLY A 193 -10.41 14.04 39.83
CA GLY A 193 -9.03 13.94 40.30
C GLY A 193 -8.01 14.44 39.29
N SER A 194 -6.73 14.15 39.57
CA SER A 194 -5.59 14.50 38.71
C SER A 194 -4.77 13.25 38.30
N PRO A 195 -3.88 13.37 37.29
CA PRO A 195 -3.01 12.28 36.86
C PRO A 195 -1.96 11.82 37.89
N ASP A 196 -1.70 12.65 38.89
CA ASP A 196 -0.70 12.45 39.96
C ASP A 196 -0.88 13.52 41.06
N PRO A 197 -0.55 13.25 42.34
CA PRO A 197 -0.60 14.27 43.40
C PRO A 197 0.24 15.53 43.16
N ALA A 198 1.27 15.49 42.30
CA ALA A 198 2.05 16.66 41.90
C ALA A 198 1.32 17.56 40.87
N VAL A 199 0.24 17.05 40.26
CA VAL A 199 -0.59 17.76 39.28
C VAL A 199 -1.89 18.22 39.94
N PHE A 200 -2.29 19.47 39.69
CA PHE A 200 -3.54 20.01 40.22
C PHE A 200 -4.76 19.26 39.67
N ALA A 201 -5.80 19.14 40.50
CA ALA A 201 -7.08 18.54 40.10
C ALA A 201 -7.78 19.34 39.00
N ASP A 202 -7.64 20.67 39.05
CA ASP A 202 -8.20 21.62 38.11
C ASP A 202 -7.08 22.51 37.53
N ASN A 203 -7.33 23.13 36.37
CA ASN A 203 -6.40 24.04 35.69
C ASN A 203 -5.03 23.40 35.39
N PHE A 204 -5.04 22.19 34.83
CA PHE A 204 -3.83 21.52 34.35
C PHE A 204 -3.89 21.29 32.84
N SER A 205 -2.74 21.01 32.25
CA SER A 205 -2.63 20.59 30.84
C SER A 205 -1.62 19.47 30.68
N ALA A 206 -1.70 18.76 29.57
CA ALA A 206 -0.82 17.65 29.27
C ALA A 206 -0.45 17.61 27.79
N ARG A 207 0.78 17.19 27.52
CA ARG A 207 1.30 16.92 26.18
C ARG A 207 1.85 15.51 26.13
N TRP A 208 1.34 14.71 25.21
CA TRP A 208 1.90 13.40 24.87
C TRP A 208 2.57 13.47 23.51
N THR A 209 3.77 12.93 23.37
CA THR A 209 4.48 12.85 22.07
C THR A 209 5.02 11.44 21.85
N ALA A 210 4.79 10.88 20.67
CA ALA A 210 5.29 9.56 20.27
C ALA A 210 5.70 9.48 18.82
N THR A 211 6.76 8.73 18.52
CA THR A 211 7.10 8.33 17.15
C THR A 211 6.77 6.85 16.99
N LEU A 212 5.77 6.56 16.16
CA LEU A 212 5.16 5.24 16.02
C LEU A 212 5.26 4.75 14.57
N PRO A 213 5.46 3.44 14.35
CA PRO A 213 5.41 2.87 13.01
C PRO A 213 3.95 2.73 12.53
N PHE A 214 3.69 3.17 11.31
CA PHE A 214 2.44 2.95 10.60
C PHE A 214 2.70 2.18 9.30
N ASN A 215 1.72 1.38 8.90
CA ASN A 215 1.65 0.91 7.52
C ASN A 215 1.09 2.06 6.65
N ALA A 216 1.40 2.06 5.36
CA ALA A 216 0.75 3.01 4.46
C ALA A 216 -0.76 2.78 4.44
N GLY A 217 -1.56 3.82 4.60
CA GLY A 217 -3.02 3.71 4.60
C GLY A 217 -3.73 4.93 5.17
N VAL A 218 -5.06 4.94 5.09
CA VAL A 218 -5.88 5.99 5.69
C VAL A 218 -6.31 5.54 7.08
N TYR A 219 -5.85 6.28 8.09
CA TYR A 219 -6.17 6.04 9.48
C TYR A 219 -7.24 7.01 9.95
N ARG A 220 -8.27 6.47 10.61
CA ARG A 220 -9.27 7.26 11.31
C ARG A 220 -8.80 7.48 12.73
N PHE A 221 -8.45 8.71 13.04
CA PHE A 221 -8.15 9.14 14.40
C PHE A 221 -9.44 9.63 15.06
N THR A 222 -9.66 9.21 16.30
CA THR A 222 -10.71 9.71 17.18
C THR A 222 -10.07 10.28 18.43
N LEU A 223 -10.13 11.58 18.61
CA LEU A 223 -9.66 12.27 19.82
C LEU A 223 -10.86 12.78 20.61
N ALA A 224 -11.00 12.29 21.85
CA ALA A 224 -12.02 12.75 22.79
C ALA A 224 -11.38 13.50 23.95
N GLY A 225 -12.05 14.53 24.43
CA GLY A 225 -11.57 15.33 25.55
C GLY A 225 -12.68 16.05 26.30
N LYS A 226 -12.43 16.27 27.59
CA LYS A 226 -13.10 17.24 28.46
C LYS A 226 -11.99 17.90 29.29
N GLU A 227 -11.47 19.06 28.91
CA GLU A 227 -11.96 20.00 27.90
C GLU A 227 -11.07 19.96 26.64
N GLY A 228 -10.35 21.05 26.36
CA GLY A 228 -9.77 21.30 25.06
C GLY A 228 -8.69 20.28 24.67
N VAL A 229 -8.71 19.90 23.40
CA VAL A 229 -7.82 18.87 22.83
C VAL A 229 -7.26 19.30 21.48
N ARG A 230 -6.02 18.88 21.20
CA ARG A 230 -5.40 18.95 19.88
C ARG A 230 -4.72 17.65 19.52
N LEU A 231 -4.74 17.33 18.23
CA LEU A 231 -3.93 16.24 17.65
C LEU A 231 -3.01 16.83 16.60
N PHE A 232 -1.74 16.49 16.70
CA PHE A 232 -0.73 16.72 15.67
C PHE A 232 -0.20 15.40 15.14
N ILE A 233 0.08 15.36 13.84
CA ILE A 233 0.72 14.24 13.15
C ILE A 233 1.85 14.81 12.31
N ASP A 234 3.09 14.37 12.53
CA ASP A 234 4.30 14.93 11.93
C ASP A 234 4.36 16.46 12.06
N ASP A 235 4.07 16.95 13.27
CA ASP A 235 3.96 18.37 13.63
C ASP A 235 2.83 19.16 12.95
N ILE A 236 2.00 18.51 12.13
CA ILE A 236 0.82 19.11 11.50
C ILE A 236 -0.38 19.00 12.44
N LEU A 237 -1.00 20.13 12.78
CA LEU A 237 -2.24 20.19 13.54
C LEU A 237 -3.42 19.66 12.70
N VAL A 238 -3.99 18.51 13.08
CA VAL A 238 -5.10 17.87 12.37
C VAL A 238 -6.43 18.00 13.12
N ILE A 239 -6.42 18.06 14.45
CA ILE A 239 -7.60 18.40 15.27
C ILE A 239 -7.24 19.60 16.14
N ASP A 240 -7.99 20.69 16.03
CA ASP A 240 -7.83 21.88 16.89
C ASP A 240 -9.14 22.22 17.59
N GLN A 241 -9.30 21.77 18.83
CA GLN A 241 -10.47 22.03 19.66
C GLN A 241 -10.01 22.61 21.00
N TRP A 242 -9.21 23.68 20.95
CA TRP A 242 -8.61 24.30 22.13
C TRP A 242 -9.51 25.35 22.78
N TYR A 243 -10.71 24.94 23.16
CA TYR A 243 -11.68 25.74 23.89
C TYR A 243 -12.52 24.85 24.81
N ASP A 244 -13.24 25.45 25.75
CA ASP A 244 -14.02 24.68 26.73
C ASP A 244 -15.21 23.99 26.07
N HIS A 245 -15.30 22.67 26.27
CA HIS A 245 -16.40 21.86 25.79
C HIS A 245 -16.66 20.66 26.72
N PRO A 246 -17.89 20.11 26.73
CA PRO A 246 -18.16 18.84 27.40
C PRO A 246 -17.34 17.70 26.77
N LEU A 247 -17.36 16.51 27.39
CA LEU A 247 -16.71 15.33 26.82
C LEU A 247 -17.22 15.06 25.40
N THR A 248 -16.39 15.37 24.42
CA THR A 248 -16.74 15.35 22.99
C THR A 248 -15.67 14.58 22.24
N ALA A 249 -16.08 13.75 21.28
CA ALA A 249 -15.19 13.00 20.41
C ALA A 249 -15.15 13.62 19.02
N TYR A 250 -13.94 13.85 18.51
CA TYR A 250 -13.67 14.41 17.19
C TYR A 250 -12.99 13.37 16.32
N LEU A 251 -13.47 13.23 15.08
CA LEU A 251 -12.99 12.23 14.14
C LEU A 251 -12.32 12.89 12.95
N ILE A 252 -11.25 12.28 12.47
CA ILE A 252 -10.51 12.73 11.28
C ILE A 252 -9.86 11.54 10.58
N ASP A 253 -9.95 11.52 9.26
CA ASP A 253 -9.27 10.53 8.44
C ASP A 253 -7.97 11.14 7.89
N VAL A 254 -6.85 10.45 8.08
CA VAL A 254 -5.50 10.93 7.73
C VAL A 254 -4.76 9.86 6.92
N SER A 255 -4.28 10.25 5.74
CA SER A 255 -3.42 9.43 4.87
C SER A 255 -1.99 9.42 5.41
N LEU A 256 -1.54 8.27 5.88
CA LEU A 256 -0.18 8.07 6.38
C LEU A 256 0.64 7.25 5.39
N GLY A 257 1.92 7.63 5.25
CA GLY A 257 2.91 6.80 4.59
C GLY A 257 3.21 5.55 5.42
N GLY A 258 3.88 4.57 4.80
CA GLY A 258 4.53 3.53 5.58
C GLY A 258 5.78 4.10 6.25
N GLY A 259 6.02 3.75 7.51
CA GLY A 259 7.20 4.20 8.25
C GLY A 259 6.86 4.83 9.60
N LEU A 260 7.83 5.56 10.15
CA LEU A 260 7.68 6.24 11.45
C LEU A 260 6.96 7.58 11.26
N HIS A 261 5.92 7.80 12.06
CA HIS A 261 5.19 9.06 12.15
C HIS A 261 5.17 9.56 13.60
N THR A 262 5.27 10.86 13.79
CA THR A 262 5.22 11.48 15.11
C THR A 262 3.81 11.94 15.43
N LEU A 263 3.18 11.37 16.45
CA LEU A 263 1.94 11.88 17.01
C LEU A 263 2.23 12.79 18.20
N ARG A 264 1.53 13.91 18.30
CA ARG A 264 1.48 14.73 19.52
C ARG A 264 0.04 15.04 19.88
N VAL A 265 -0.36 14.71 21.11
CA VAL A 265 -1.66 15.09 21.67
C VAL A 265 -1.43 16.19 22.68
N GLU A 266 -2.25 17.23 22.63
CA GLU A 266 -2.31 18.26 23.66
C GLU A 266 -3.71 18.28 24.28
N TYR A 267 -3.77 18.53 25.58
CA TYR A 267 -5.01 18.54 26.37
C TYR A 267 -4.94 19.62 27.45
N TYR A 268 -6.07 20.25 27.76
CA TYR A 268 -6.23 20.99 29.00
C TYR A 268 -7.54 20.69 29.72
N HIS A 269 -7.51 20.91 31.02
CA HIS A 269 -8.62 20.78 31.95
C HIS A 269 -8.72 22.03 32.82
N ARG A 270 -9.87 22.71 32.86
CA ARG A 270 -10.13 23.84 33.75
C ARG A 270 -10.92 23.42 34.99
N PHE A 271 -12.01 22.67 34.87
CA PHE A 271 -12.82 22.28 36.02
C PHE A 271 -13.69 21.03 35.82
N GLY A 272 -14.06 20.38 36.92
CA GLY A 272 -15.01 19.26 36.92
C GLY A 272 -14.34 17.94 36.57
N GLU A 273 -14.94 17.12 35.70
CA GLU A 273 -14.37 15.82 35.36
C GLU A 273 -13.34 15.93 34.23
N ALA A 274 -12.15 15.39 34.46
CA ALA A 274 -11.05 15.36 33.50
C ALA A 274 -11.01 14.00 32.76
N ALA A 275 -11.03 14.06 31.41
CA ALA A 275 -10.94 12.88 30.56
C ALA A 275 -10.33 13.22 29.20
N VAL A 276 -9.48 12.33 28.67
CA VAL A 276 -8.89 12.44 27.34
C VAL A 276 -8.63 11.06 26.76
N ARG A 277 -8.89 10.90 25.46
CA ARG A 277 -8.71 9.62 24.78
C ARG A 277 -8.35 9.80 23.31
N LEU A 278 -7.24 9.20 22.87
CA LEU A 278 -6.89 9.05 21.46
C LEU A 278 -7.04 7.59 21.04
N ARG A 279 -7.85 7.36 20.00
CA ARG A 279 -7.90 6.11 19.25
C ARG A 279 -7.52 6.35 17.81
N TYR A 280 -6.95 5.33 17.19
CA TYR A 280 -6.79 5.30 15.75
C TYR A 280 -6.95 3.89 15.22
N GLU A 281 -7.62 3.78 14.09
CA GLU A 281 -7.80 2.53 13.38
C GLU A 281 -7.52 2.75 11.90
N LEU A 282 -7.12 1.69 11.20
CA LEU A 282 -7.03 1.72 9.76
C LEU A 282 -8.46 1.79 9.20
N ALA A 283 -8.93 2.98 8.84
CA ALA A 283 -10.29 3.23 8.35
C ALA A 283 -10.51 2.63 6.97
N VAL A 284 -9.48 2.80 6.14
CA VAL A 284 -9.36 2.24 4.79
C VAL A 284 -7.89 1.84 4.65
N GLY A 285 -7.61 0.53 4.74
CA GLY A 285 -6.38 -0.01 4.15
C GLY A 285 -6.31 0.49 2.71
N PRO A 286 -5.11 0.80 2.17
CA PRO A 286 -4.92 1.68 1.01
C PRO A 286 -6.14 1.64 0.07
N PRO A 287 -6.80 2.77 -0.25
CA PRO A 287 -7.73 2.73 -1.37
C PRO A 287 -6.87 2.22 -2.55
N VAL A 288 -7.14 1.08 -3.18
CA VAL A 288 -8.45 0.52 -3.51
C VAL A 288 -8.31 -0.98 -3.89
N LEU A 289 -9.32 -1.80 -3.61
CA LEU A 289 -9.66 -2.98 -4.45
C LEU A 289 -10.22 -2.58 -5.83
N GLY A 290 -10.36 -1.27 -6.06
CA GLY A 290 -10.57 -0.64 -7.35
C GLY A 290 -9.26 -0.44 -8.09
N ASN A 291 -9.34 -0.30 -9.40
CA ASN A 291 -8.16 -0.16 -10.24
C ASN A 291 -7.78 1.32 -10.48
N ASP A 292 -8.38 2.27 -9.78
CA ASP A 292 -8.24 3.72 -10.00
C ASP A 292 -7.23 4.33 -9.01
N TRP A 293 -6.63 5.47 -9.35
CA TRP A 293 -5.81 6.26 -8.42
C TRP A 293 -6.68 6.94 -7.37
N TYR A 294 -6.20 6.98 -6.14
CA TYR A 294 -6.72 7.87 -5.12
C TYR A 294 -5.87 9.13 -5.07
N ALA A 295 -6.46 10.27 -5.40
CA ALA A 295 -5.80 11.57 -5.49
C ALA A 295 -6.19 12.46 -4.30
N GLU A 296 -5.19 13.06 -3.69
CA GLU A 296 -5.28 13.99 -2.56
C GLU A 296 -4.65 15.32 -2.98
N TYR A 297 -5.37 16.44 -2.84
CA TYR A 297 -4.91 17.78 -3.22
C TYR A 297 -4.82 18.69 -2.00
N PHE A 298 -3.71 19.41 -1.86
CA PHE A 298 -3.39 20.24 -0.69
C PHE A 298 -3.16 21.69 -1.10
N SER A 299 -3.63 22.64 -0.29
CA SER A 299 -3.47 24.09 -0.50
C SER A 299 -2.09 24.65 -0.08
N ASN A 300 -1.07 23.80 -0.06
CA ASN A 300 0.33 24.13 0.24
C ASN A 300 1.26 23.25 -0.60
N GLN A 301 2.54 23.57 -0.65
CA GLN A 301 3.56 22.83 -1.43
C GLN A 301 4.18 21.64 -0.69
N SER A 302 3.88 21.48 0.60
CA SER A 302 4.55 20.53 1.49
C SER A 302 3.79 19.23 1.70
N LEU A 303 2.64 19.04 1.05
CA LEU A 303 1.71 17.92 1.30
C LEU A 303 1.32 17.81 2.79
N SER A 304 1.31 18.94 3.48
CA SER A 304 1.03 19.03 4.91
C SER A 304 -0.43 19.38 5.15
N GLY A 305 -0.96 19.06 6.33
CA GLY A 305 -2.36 19.29 6.65
C GLY A 305 -3.28 18.23 6.09
N LEU A 306 -4.59 18.43 6.28
CA LEU A 306 -5.59 17.65 5.55
C LEU A 306 -5.61 18.06 4.07
N PRO A 307 -5.86 17.11 3.16
CA PRO A 307 -6.12 17.46 1.77
C PRO A 307 -7.37 18.36 1.71
N SER A 308 -7.27 19.44 0.93
CA SER A 308 -8.38 20.33 0.63
C SER A 308 -9.45 19.63 -0.21
N PHE A 309 -9.07 18.60 -0.95
CA PHE A 309 -9.96 17.82 -1.80
C PHE A 309 -9.38 16.44 -2.09
N THR A 310 -10.24 15.42 -2.21
CA THR A 310 -9.84 14.06 -2.60
C THR A 310 -10.77 13.50 -3.66
N ARG A 311 -10.26 12.70 -4.59
CA ARG A 311 -11.08 11.99 -5.60
C ARG A 311 -10.43 10.70 -6.08
N PHE A 312 -11.22 9.87 -6.75
CA PHE A 312 -10.69 8.78 -7.57
C PHE A 312 -10.43 9.26 -8.99
N GLU A 313 -9.27 8.93 -9.54
CA GLU A 313 -8.87 9.23 -10.91
C GLU A 313 -8.60 7.92 -11.65
N GLY A 314 -9.05 7.81 -12.90
CA GLY A 314 -9.10 6.52 -13.60
C GLY A 314 -7.78 5.74 -13.69
N ARG A 315 -7.87 4.46 -14.06
CA ARG A 315 -6.76 3.48 -14.19
C ARG A 315 -5.61 3.85 -15.12
N SER A 316 -5.60 5.02 -15.75
CA SER A 316 -4.49 5.47 -16.58
C SER A 316 -3.24 5.72 -15.72
N GLY A 317 -2.12 6.12 -16.31
CA GLY A 317 -1.09 6.83 -15.55
C GLY A 317 -1.60 8.14 -14.92
N ILE A 318 -0.69 9.08 -14.64
CA ILE A 318 -1.08 10.44 -14.27
C ILE A 318 -0.73 11.36 -15.44
N ASN A 319 -1.66 12.26 -15.79
CA ASN A 319 -1.49 13.29 -16.82
C ASN A 319 -2.34 14.48 -16.46
N ALA A 320 -1.81 15.30 -15.58
CA ALA A 320 -2.46 16.51 -15.16
C ALA A 320 -1.68 17.70 -15.69
N VAL A 321 -2.34 18.49 -16.52
CA VAL A 321 -1.85 19.77 -17.03
C VAL A 321 -2.83 20.82 -16.53
N TRP A 322 -2.30 21.80 -15.81
CA TRP A 322 -3.06 22.90 -15.26
C TRP A 322 -2.56 24.19 -15.90
N THR A 323 -3.32 24.72 -16.87
CA THR A 323 -3.07 26.03 -17.51
C THR A 323 -3.33 27.22 -16.58
N ASN A 324 -3.91 26.96 -15.39
CA ASN A 324 -4.03 27.88 -14.26
C ASN A 324 -4.46 27.15 -12.98
N GLN A 325 -5.29 26.09 -13.05
CA GLN A 325 -5.90 25.41 -11.88
C GLN A 325 -6.33 23.95 -12.13
N PRO A 326 -6.39 23.10 -11.09
CA PRO A 326 -7.38 22.03 -11.00
C PRO A 326 -8.75 22.66 -10.69
N VAL A 327 -9.57 22.83 -11.72
CA VAL A 327 -10.80 23.67 -11.77
C VAL A 327 -11.84 23.37 -10.67
N GLU A 328 -11.76 22.23 -9.98
CA GLU A 328 -12.77 21.78 -9.00
C GLU A 328 -12.39 21.97 -7.51
N SER A 329 -11.14 22.35 -7.19
CA SER A 329 -10.64 22.31 -5.79
C SER A 329 -10.62 23.65 -5.04
N GLY A 330 -10.74 24.78 -5.74
CA GLY A 330 -10.52 26.11 -5.15
C GLY A 330 -9.05 26.43 -4.81
N VAL A 331 -8.11 25.51 -5.08
CA VAL A 331 -6.68 25.66 -4.84
C VAL A 331 -6.03 26.35 -6.05
N ARG A 332 -5.48 27.56 -5.84
CA ARG A 332 -5.24 28.52 -6.93
C ARG A 332 -3.80 28.54 -7.47
N VAL A 333 -2.82 28.35 -6.60
CA VAL A 333 -1.36 28.35 -6.83
C VAL A 333 -0.70 27.80 -5.55
N ASN A 334 0.58 27.42 -5.60
CA ASN A 334 1.33 26.96 -4.42
C ASN A 334 0.70 25.73 -3.76
N PHE A 335 0.39 24.73 -4.57
CA PHE A 335 -0.32 23.53 -4.15
C PHE A 335 0.55 22.30 -4.26
N SER A 336 0.06 21.20 -3.70
CA SER A 336 0.67 19.90 -3.87
C SER A 336 -0.41 18.84 -3.99
N ALA A 337 -0.03 17.71 -4.56
CA ALA A 337 -0.93 16.59 -4.74
C ALA A 337 -0.21 15.27 -4.55
N ARG A 338 -0.94 14.29 -4.03
CA ARG A 338 -0.49 12.91 -3.83
C ARG A 338 -1.46 11.97 -4.50
N TRP A 339 -0.94 11.05 -5.30
CA TRP A 339 -1.72 9.95 -5.88
C TRP A 339 -1.18 8.63 -5.37
N THR A 340 -2.08 7.76 -4.93
CA THR A 340 -1.74 6.41 -4.48
C THR A 340 -2.56 5.37 -5.23
N ARG A 341 -1.93 4.27 -5.63
CA ARG A 341 -2.60 3.14 -6.30
C ARG A 341 -1.85 1.83 -6.12
N GLN A 342 -2.56 0.72 -6.00
CA GLN A 342 -1.99 -0.61 -6.14
C GLN A 342 -2.11 -1.11 -7.59
N VAL A 343 -1.02 -1.65 -8.13
CA VAL A 343 -0.95 -2.14 -9.50
C VAL A 343 -0.40 -3.56 -9.48
N CYS A 344 -1.01 -4.47 -10.26
CA CYS A 344 -0.63 -5.88 -10.29
C CYS A 344 -0.15 -6.30 -11.69
N GLY A 345 0.55 -7.45 -11.74
CA GLY A 345 1.03 -8.05 -12.98
C GLY A 345 2.54 -7.87 -13.23
N PHE A 346 3.29 -7.56 -12.18
CA PHE A 346 4.74 -7.42 -12.24
C PHE A 346 5.47 -8.77 -12.08
N GLY A 347 6.80 -8.74 -12.05
CA GLY A 347 7.70 -9.90 -12.10
C GLY A 347 8.89 -9.70 -13.03
N ARG A 348 9.22 -8.45 -13.37
CA ARG A 348 10.21 -8.06 -14.37
C ARG A 348 10.71 -6.62 -14.10
N PRO A 349 11.82 -6.20 -14.71
CA PRO A 349 12.25 -4.80 -14.68
C PRO A 349 11.19 -3.89 -15.29
N THR A 350 10.82 -2.84 -14.55
CA THR A 350 9.82 -1.84 -14.96
C THR A 350 10.46 -0.46 -14.95
N THR A 351 10.40 0.25 -16.07
CA THR A 351 10.93 1.60 -16.23
C THR A 351 9.83 2.62 -16.02
N PHE A 352 9.96 3.43 -14.97
CA PHE A 352 9.07 4.56 -14.67
C PHE A 352 9.59 5.82 -15.35
N ILE A 353 8.65 6.61 -15.89
CA ILE A 353 8.91 7.89 -16.53
C ILE A 353 7.98 8.91 -15.89
N MET A 354 8.56 9.93 -15.27
CA MET A 354 7.86 10.99 -14.55
C MET A 354 8.23 12.34 -15.15
N SER A 355 7.27 13.23 -15.38
CA SER A 355 7.56 14.62 -15.77
C SER A 355 6.85 15.56 -14.83
N VAL A 356 7.56 16.58 -14.37
CA VAL A 356 7.03 17.52 -13.39
C VAL A 356 7.49 18.95 -13.68
N ASP A 357 6.57 19.87 -13.45
CA ASP A 357 6.73 21.31 -13.32
C ASP A 357 5.79 21.72 -12.18
N ASP A 358 6.24 21.99 -10.96
CA ASP A 358 7.62 22.05 -10.47
C ASP A 358 8.16 20.69 -10.00
N GLY A 359 7.96 20.34 -8.73
CA GLY A 359 8.66 19.23 -8.10
C GLY A 359 7.84 17.96 -8.02
N GLY A 360 8.53 16.81 -7.98
CA GLY A 360 7.88 15.52 -7.86
C GLY A 360 8.73 14.45 -7.21
N ARG A 361 8.07 13.47 -6.59
CA ARG A 361 8.68 12.27 -6.02
C ARG A 361 7.87 11.05 -6.38
N LEU A 362 8.54 9.97 -6.76
CA LEU A 362 7.90 8.68 -7.02
C LEU A 362 8.37 7.65 -6.00
N PHE A 363 7.42 6.96 -5.39
CA PHE A 363 7.66 5.86 -4.47
C PHE A 363 7.03 4.57 -4.97
N ILE A 364 7.73 3.45 -4.79
CA ILE A 364 7.29 2.10 -5.10
C ILE A 364 7.46 1.26 -3.83
N ASP A 365 6.36 0.69 -3.33
CA ASP A 365 6.28 -0.01 -2.04
C ASP A 365 6.90 0.78 -0.88
N GLY A 366 6.68 2.10 -0.89
CA GLY A 366 7.23 3.03 0.10
C GLY A 366 8.69 3.44 -0.13
N SER A 367 9.42 2.78 -1.03
CA SER A 367 10.80 3.15 -1.38
C SER A 367 10.83 4.30 -2.38
N LEU A 368 11.62 5.35 -2.12
CA LEU A 368 11.80 6.49 -3.03
C LEU A 368 12.66 6.08 -4.24
N VAL A 369 12.11 6.19 -5.45
CA VAL A 369 12.80 5.77 -6.69
C VAL A 369 13.12 6.92 -7.64
N ILE A 370 12.39 8.04 -7.55
CA ILE A 370 12.73 9.30 -8.20
C ILE A 370 12.52 10.42 -7.18
N ASP A 371 13.56 11.23 -6.98
CA ASP A 371 13.48 12.43 -6.14
C ASP A 371 13.85 13.68 -6.97
N ALA A 372 12.83 14.46 -7.29
CA ALA A 372 12.95 15.72 -8.00
C ALA A 372 12.18 16.82 -7.27
N TRP A 373 12.24 16.83 -5.93
CA TRP A 373 11.50 17.77 -5.08
C TRP A 373 12.16 19.16 -5.02
N ARG A 374 12.19 19.86 -6.14
CA ARG A 374 12.77 21.20 -6.30
C ARG A 374 11.98 22.03 -7.30
N LEU A 375 12.14 23.35 -7.24
CA LEU A 375 11.65 24.28 -8.26
C LEU A 375 12.35 24.00 -9.59
N GLN A 376 11.58 23.84 -10.65
CA GLN A 376 12.08 23.53 -11.99
C GLN A 376 10.97 23.68 -13.03
N SER A 377 11.34 24.07 -14.25
CA SER A 377 10.46 23.90 -15.40
C SER A 377 10.20 22.42 -15.70
N VAL A 378 9.18 22.13 -16.52
CA VAL A 378 8.87 20.76 -17.01
C VAL A 378 10.15 19.95 -17.29
N THR A 379 10.41 18.98 -16.42
CA THR A 379 11.60 18.12 -16.51
C THR A 379 11.19 16.66 -16.41
N THR A 380 11.69 15.83 -17.33
CA THR A 380 11.43 14.39 -17.38
C THR A 380 12.53 13.60 -16.68
N TYR A 381 12.12 12.71 -15.78
CA TYR A 381 12.95 11.76 -15.05
C TYR A 381 12.56 10.34 -15.42
N GLN A 382 13.53 9.42 -15.39
CA GLN A 382 13.28 8.01 -15.61
C GLN A 382 14.13 7.14 -14.68
N THR A 383 13.60 5.98 -14.30
CA THR A 383 14.32 4.97 -13.52
C THR A 383 13.77 3.58 -13.79
N THR A 384 14.60 2.54 -13.70
CA THR A 384 14.17 1.15 -13.83
C THR A 384 14.24 0.45 -12.49
N VAL A 385 13.13 -0.17 -12.09
CA VAL A 385 12.99 -0.89 -10.82
C VAL A 385 12.70 -2.36 -11.11
N ASN A 386 13.42 -3.27 -10.45
CA ASN A 386 13.15 -4.71 -10.53
C ASN A 386 12.00 -5.07 -9.59
N LEU A 387 10.79 -5.18 -10.14
CA LEU A 387 9.60 -5.51 -9.35
C LEU A 387 9.39 -7.01 -9.29
N SER A 388 9.14 -7.53 -8.08
CA SER A 388 8.79 -8.93 -7.86
C SER A 388 7.46 -9.30 -8.51
N ALA A 389 7.18 -10.60 -8.60
CA ALA A 389 5.90 -11.05 -9.10
C ALA A 389 4.75 -10.62 -8.17
N GLY A 390 3.67 -10.09 -8.72
CA GLY A 390 2.48 -9.73 -7.95
C GLY A 390 2.09 -8.27 -8.06
N CYS A 391 1.64 -7.70 -6.93
CA CYS A 391 1.10 -6.36 -6.82
C CYS A 391 2.05 -5.44 -6.03
N HIS A 392 2.17 -4.20 -6.49
CA HIS A 392 3.03 -3.18 -5.93
C HIS A 392 2.24 -1.89 -5.71
N THR A 393 2.58 -1.14 -4.67
CA THR A 393 1.93 0.15 -4.34
C THR A 393 2.75 1.29 -4.90
N PHE A 394 2.14 2.13 -5.72
CA PHE A 394 2.75 3.31 -6.30
C PHE A 394 2.21 4.56 -5.63
N ARG A 395 3.11 5.48 -5.30
CA ARG A 395 2.77 6.80 -4.78
C ARG A 395 3.52 7.88 -5.55
N LEU A 396 2.79 8.74 -6.24
CA LEU A 396 3.32 9.96 -6.84
C LEU A 396 3.02 11.13 -5.92
N GLU A 397 4.01 11.96 -5.67
CA GLU A 397 3.89 13.24 -4.99
C GLU A 397 4.32 14.35 -5.95
N TYR A 398 3.63 15.48 -5.91
CA TYR A 398 3.86 16.64 -6.77
C TYR A 398 3.66 17.94 -5.99
N PHE A 399 4.40 18.99 -6.33
CA PHE A 399 4.06 20.35 -5.92
C PHE A 399 4.19 21.34 -7.09
N GLN A 400 3.41 22.41 -7.00
CA GLN A 400 3.46 23.54 -7.91
C GLN A 400 3.82 24.84 -7.21
N ASN A 401 4.67 25.66 -7.82
CA ASN A 401 5.00 27.01 -7.38
C ASN A 401 4.65 28.05 -8.45
N GLN A 402 3.45 28.64 -8.31
CA GLN A 402 2.89 29.64 -9.24
C GLN A 402 2.83 29.14 -10.71
N GLY A 403 2.19 29.87 -11.63
CA GLY A 403 2.20 29.51 -13.06
C GLY A 403 1.48 28.21 -13.44
N GLU A 404 1.79 27.68 -14.63
CA GLU A 404 1.22 26.45 -15.18
C GLU A 404 1.86 25.21 -14.55
N GLY A 405 1.03 24.28 -14.07
CA GLY A 405 1.52 23.05 -13.45
C GLY A 405 1.42 21.86 -14.39
N VAL A 406 2.44 21.02 -14.42
CA VAL A 406 2.45 19.77 -15.19
C VAL A 406 2.91 18.64 -14.30
N THR A 407 2.13 17.56 -14.23
CA THR A 407 2.63 16.28 -13.74
C THR A 407 2.17 15.12 -14.61
N PHE A 408 3.11 14.26 -14.92
CA PHE A 408 2.93 13.10 -15.75
C PHE A 408 3.65 11.89 -15.13
N LEU A 409 2.99 10.74 -15.14
CA LEU A 409 3.59 9.47 -14.73
C LEU A 409 3.10 8.33 -15.62
N THR A 410 4.05 7.60 -16.21
CA THR A 410 3.81 6.32 -16.89
C THR A 410 4.93 5.33 -16.58
N TRP A 411 4.73 4.06 -16.91
CA TRP A 411 5.77 3.04 -16.81
C TRP A 411 5.70 2.02 -17.93
N LEU A 412 6.84 1.37 -18.19
CA LEU A 412 7.02 0.32 -19.19
C LEU A 412 7.61 -0.94 -18.57
N PRO A 413 7.05 -2.13 -18.81
CA PRO A 413 5.80 -2.37 -19.54
C PRO A 413 4.59 -1.83 -18.78
N ALA A 414 3.54 -1.40 -19.48
CA ALA A 414 2.40 -0.64 -18.95
C ALA A 414 1.44 -1.43 -18.03
N ASP A 415 1.94 -2.49 -17.39
CA ASP A 415 1.20 -3.44 -16.57
C ASP A 415 0.19 -2.72 -15.66
N GLY A 416 -1.10 -2.97 -15.90
CA GLY A 416 -2.21 -2.39 -15.15
C GLY A 416 -2.59 -0.93 -15.48
N GLN A 417 -1.87 -0.20 -16.33
CA GLN A 417 -2.28 1.15 -16.79
C GLN A 417 -3.20 1.12 -18.02
N GLN A 418 -4.14 2.08 -18.08
CA GLN A 418 -4.59 2.62 -19.35
C GLN A 418 -3.50 3.59 -19.89
N PRO A 419 -3.18 3.56 -21.19
CA PRO A 419 -2.09 4.33 -21.76
C PRO A 419 -2.30 5.84 -21.63
N ILE A 420 -1.22 6.57 -21.29
CA ILE A 420 -1.21 8.02 -21.23
C ILE A 420 -0.28 8.62 -22.29
N LEU A 421 -0.80 9.63 -22.97
CA LEU A 421 -0.06 10.50 -23.87
C LEU A 421 0.60 11.64 -23.06
N TYR A 422 1.91 11.80 -23.24
CA TYR A 422 2.72 12.88 -22.67
C TYR A 422 2.18 14.26 -23.08
N PRO A 423 2.09 15.26 -22.17
CA PRO A 423 1.83 16.64 -22.55
C PRO A 423 3.13 17.30 -23.01
N GLY A 424 3.33 17.47 -24.32
CA GLY A 424 4.42 18.31 -24.86
C GLY A 424 5.51 17.65 -25.71
N GLY A 425 5.35 16.39 -26.14
CA GLY A 425 6.19 15.80 -27.19
C GLY A 425 7.67 15.48 -26.87
N ILE A 426 8.11 15.44 -25.61
CA ILE A 426 9.46 14.97 -25.27
C ILE A 426 9.43 13.49 -24.86
N GLN A 427 10.16 12.70 -25.64
CA GLN A 427 10.16 11.23 -25.68
C GLN A 427 11.01 10.61 -24.55
N PRO A 428 10.59 9.48 -23.94
CA PRO A 428 11.43 8.73 -23.01
C PRO A 428 12.71 8.20 -23.72
N PRO A 429 13.89 8.28 -23.08
CA PRO A 429 15.13 7.76 -23.66
C PRO A 429 15.06 6.27 -24.02
N GLY A 430 15.18 5.98 -25.32
CA GLY A 430 15.43 4.63 -25.86
C GLY A 430 14.28 3.95 -26.59
N GLY A 431 13.13 4.60 -26.80
CA GLY A 431 11.95 3.95 -27.39
C GLY A 431 11.54 4.51 -28.75
N LEU A 432 11.57 3.69 -29.79
CA LEU A 432 10.68 3.72 -30.97
C LEU A 432 10.36 5.12 -31.56
N THR A 433 11.07 5.53 -32.62
CA THR A 433 10.89 6.83 -33.31
C THR A 433 9.79 6.80 -34.37
N GLY A 434 9.01 7.87 -34.55
CA GLY A 434 8.06 8.01 -35.68
C GLY A 434 6.59 7.74 -35.33
N VAL A 435 5.85 7.07 -36.21
CA VAL A 435 4.43 6.71 -35.98
C VAL A 435 4.39 5.53 -35.01
N THR A 436 3.75 5.70 -33.86
CA THR A 436 3.70 4.68 -32.81
C THR A 436 2.27 4.31 -32.46
N GLY A 437 2.08 3.13 -31.91
CA GLY A 437 0.78 2.64 -31.48
C GLY A 437 0.88 1.60 -30.37
N VAL A 438 -0.28 1.15 -29.93
CA VAL A 438 -0.41 0.07 -28.96
C VAL A 438 -1.47 -0.94 -29.42
N VAL A 439 -1.25 -2.22 -29.15
CA VAL A 439 -2.28 -3.25 -29.36
C VAL A 439 -3.42 -3.03 -28.36
N ASP A 440 -4.61 -2.69 -28.83
CA ASP A 440 -5.74 -2.31 -27.96
C ASP A 440 -7.03 -3.08 -28.25
N TYR A 441 -7.39 -3.25 -29.52
CA TYR A 441 -8.67 -3.87 -29.90
C TYR A 441 -8.62 -5.41 -30.00
N ALA A 442 -7.58 -6.05 -29.45
CA ALA A 442 -7.45 -7.50 -29.34
C ALA A 442 -6.70 -7.88 -28.06
N SER A 443 -7.02 -9.04 -27.45
CA SER A 443 -6.27 -9.59 -26.31
C SER A 443 -4.84 -9.98 -26.69
N ALA A 444 -4.62 -10.34 -27.95
CA ALA A 444 -3.30 -10.54 -28.54
C ALA A 444 -3.38 -10.37 -30.08
N LEU A 445 -2.30 -9.89 -30.70
CA LEU A 445 -2.22 -9.56 -32.12
C LEU A 445 -1.18 -10.44 -32.83
N ASN A 446 -1.59 -11.07 -33.93
CA ASN A 446 -0.70 -11.89 -34.76
C ASN A 446 0.29 -11.01 -35.54
N VAL A 447 1.58 -11.32 -35.44
CA VAL A 447 2.65 -10.75 -36.26
C VAL A 447 2.95 -11.73 -37.40
N ARG A 448 2.99 -11.24 -38.64
CA ARG A 448 3.09 -12.06 -39.85
C ARG A 448 4.23 -11.64 -40.75
N VAL A 449 4.62 -12.51 -41.67
CA VAL A 449 5.66 -12.20 -42.68
C VAL A 449 5.19 -11.23 -43.77
N GLY A 450 3.88 -10.98 -43.90
CA GLY A 450 3.31 -10.07 -44.91
C GLY A 450 1.94 -9.48 -44.54
N PRO A 451 1.44 -8.50 -45.31
CA PRO A 451 0.21 -7.75 -45.02
C PRO A 451 -1.05 -8.55 -45.37
N GLY A 452 -1.46 -9.47 -44.48
CA GLY A 452 -2.69 -10.23 -44.68
C GLY A 452 -2.79 -11.48 -43.81
N ILE A 453 -4.01 -11.99 -43.64
CA ILE A 453 -4.28 -13.19 -42.82
C ILE A 453 -3.73 -14.50 -43.43
N ASN A 454 -3.43 -14.50 -44.73
CA ASN A 454 -2.89 -15.66 -45.46
C ASN A 454 -1.35 -15.77 -45.36
N PHE A 455 -0.67 -14.77 -44.81
CA PHE A 455 0.78 -14.83 -44.60
C PHE A 455 1.11 -15.60 -43.33
N THR A 456 2.22 -16.36 -43.35
CA THR A 456 2.71 -17.12 -42.21
C THR A 456 2.82 -16.26 -40.95
N ARG A 457 2.28 -16.75 -39.84
CA ARG A 457 2.41 -16.11 -38.52
C ARG A 457 3.83 -16.33 -38.00
N ILE A 458 4.52 -15.25 -37.68
CA ILE A 458 5.83 -15.25 -37.01
C ILE A 458 5.62 -15.53 -35.51
N THR A 459 4.78 -14.69 -34.87
CA THR A 459 4.53 -14.76 -33.43
C THR A 459 3.22 -14.04 -33.08
N VAL A 460 2.93 -13.90 -31.79
CA VAL A 460 1.82 -13.14 -31.24
C VAL A 460 2.36 -12.13 -30.22
N ILE A 461 1.87 -10.90 -30.28
CA ILE A 461 2.16 -9.86 -29.28
C ILE A 461 0.92 -9.58 -28.42
N PRO A 462 1.03 -9.49 -27.08
CA PRO A 462 -0.13 -9.30 -26.20
C PRO A 462 -0.73 -7.88 -26.32
N ARG A 463 -1.98 -7.71 -25.87
CA ARG A 463 -2.60 -6.38 -25.66
C ARG A 463 -1.69 -5.51 -24.78
N GLY A 464 -1.60 -4.21 -25.08
CA GLY A 464 -0.73 -3.27 -24.39
C GLY A 464 0.70 -3.21 -24.94
N THR A 465 1.08 -4.07 -25.89
CA THR A 465 2.41 -4.01 -26.53
C THR A 465 2.57 -2.71 -27.31
N LEU A 466 3.60 -1.93 -26.97
CA LEU A 466 4.02 -0.77 -27.74
C LEU A 466 4.73 -1.18 -29.03
N VAL A 467 4.38 -0.51 -30.12
CA VAL A 467 4.93 -0.76 -31.44
C VAL A 467 5.35 0.54 -32.11
N GLN A 468 6.53 0.54 -32.73
CA GLN A 468 6.88 1.49 -33.77
C GLN A 468 6.30 0.95 -35.05
N MET A 469 5.57 1.78 -35.79
CA MET A 469 5.16 1.44 -37.14
C MET A 469 6.22 2.00 -38.11
N ASN A 470 6.73 1.15 -38.98
CA ASN A 470 7.86 1.50 -39.85
C ASN A 470 7.41 1.76 -41.28
N GLN A 471 6.54 0.90 -41.80
CA GLN A 471 5.99 0.99 -43.14
C GLN A 471 4.53 0.56 -43.11
N ARG A 472 3.80 0.88 -44.17
CA ARG A 472 2.42 0.41 -44.36
C ARG A 472 2.22 -0.25 -45.71
N ASN A 473 1.17 -1.03 -45.82
CA ASN A 473 0.59 -1.34 -47.12
C ASN A 473 -0.21 -0.12 -47.63
N TYR A 474 -0.63 -0.16 -48.88
CA TYR A 474 -1.15 1.04 -49.55
C TYR A 474 -2.45 1.59 -48.99
N ASP A 475 -3.41 0.71 -48.63
CA ASP A 475 -4.65 1.12 -47.98
C ASP A 475 -4.45 1.45 -46.48
N GLY A 476 -3.29 1.11 -45.91
CA GLY A 476 -2.99 1.29 -44.50
C GLY A 476 -3.68 0.27 -43.58
N SER A 477 -4.30 -0.78 -44.12
CA SER A 477 -4.94 -1.83 -43.32
C SER A 477 -3.94 -2.75 -42.61
N TRP A 478 -2.67 -2.74 -43.06
CA TRP A 478 -1.56 -3.44 -42.44
C TRP A 478 -0.33 -2.54 -42.33
N VAL A 479 0.41 -2.69 -41.25
CA VAL A 479 1.66 -1.96 -40.99
C VAL A 479 2.75 -2.93 -40.55
N THR A 480 4.00 -2.63 -40.89
CA THR A 480 5.15 -3.30 -40.27
C THR A 480 5.42 -2.64 -38.93
N ILE A 481 5.68 -3.47 -37.91
CA ILE A 481 6.00 -3.00 -36.57
C ILE A 481 7.40 -3.40 -36.14
N SER A 482 7.93 -2.67 -35.17
CA SER A 482 9.05 -3.10 -34.32
C SER A 482 8.67 -2.91 -32.86
N THR A 483 8.96 -3.90 -32.03
CA THR A 483 8.83 -3.81 -30.56
C THR A 483 10.21 -3.61 -29.92
N GLN A 484 10.23 -3.12 -28.68
CA GLN A 484 11.46 -3.07 -27.88
C GLN A 484 12.06 -4.45 -27.62
N SER A 485 11.24 -5.51 -27.60
CA SER A 485 11.69 -6.90 -27.46
C SER A 485 12.30 -7.49 -28.75
N GLY A 486 12.46 -6.70 -29.80
CA GLY A 486 13.06 -7.11 -31.07
C GLY A 486 12.12 -7.84 -32.02
N VAL A 487 10.80 -7.90 -31.73
CA VAL A 487 9.82 -8.49 -32.64
C VAL A 487 9.55 -7.52 -33.78
N SER A 488 9.63 -8.02 -35.01
CA SER A 488 9.33 -7.26 -36.23
C SER A 488 8.47 -8.07 -37.19
N GLY A 489 7.58 -7.39 -37.92
CA GLY A 489 6.73 -8.01 -38.93
C GLY A 489 5.44 -7.24 -39.17
N TRP A 490 4.55 -7.82 -39.98
CA TRP A 490 3.28 -7.22 -40.38
C TRP A 490 2.17 -7.51 -39.38
N VAL A 491 1.39 -6.49 -39.05
CA VAL A 491 0.19 -6.58 -38.22
C VAL A 491 -0.95 -5.80 -38.84
N SER A 492 -2.19 -6.20 -38.56
CA SER A 492 -3.36 -5.42 -38.99
C SER A 492 -3.47 -4.16 -38.14
N SER A 493 -3.55 -3.02 -38.81
CA SER A 493 -3.63 -1.70 -38.16
C SER A 493 -4.95 -1.48 -37.43
N ALA A 494 -6.00 -2.23 -37.80
CA ALA A 494 -7.30 -2.18 -37.15
C ALA A 494 -7.26 -2.59 -35.66
N TYR A 495 -6.21 -3.31 -35.24
CA TYR A 495 -6.02 -3.71 -33.84
C TYR A 495 -5.06 -2.80 -33.07
N LEU A 496 -4.55 -1.76 -33.72
CA LEU A 496 -3.66 -0.78 -33.13
C LEU A 496 -4.42 0.50 -32.86
N ARG A 497 -4.26 1.04 -31.64
CA ARG A 497 -4.60 2.43 -31.37
C ARG A 497 -3.35 3.27 -31.57
N LEU A 498 -3.44 4.27 -32.45
CA LEU A 498 -2.33 5.19 -32.71
C LEU A 498 -2.07 6.04 -31.48
N LEU A 499 -0.78 6.19 -31.16
CA LEU A 499 -0.28 7.08 -30.09
C LEU A 499 0.33 8.34 -30.69
N THR A 500 1.01 8.23 -31.84
CA THR A 500 1.61 9.36 -32.56
C THR A 500 1.44 9.21 -34.07
N GLY A 501 1.37 10.34 -34.77
CA GLY A 501 1.32 10.38 -36.25
C GLY A 501 0.05 9.77 -36.83
N THR A 502 0.10 9.44 -38.12
CA THR A 502 -0.99 8.76 -38.82
C THR A 502 -0.44 7.56 -39.56
N ILE A 503 -1.24 6.51 -39.76
CA ILE A 503 -0.83 5.40 -40.63
C ILE A 503 -0.50 5.95 -42.03
N GLN A 504 -1.25 6.95 -42.50
CA GLN A 504 -1.08 7.51 -43.83
C GLN A 504 0.27 8.20 -44.04
N SER A 505 0.93 8.68 -42.98
CA SER A 505 2.27 9.27 -43.07
C SER A 505 3.40 8.24 -43.14
N LEU A 506 3.11 6.95 -42.93
CA LEU A 506 4.12 5.89 -43.06
C LEU A 506 4.53 5.68 -44.52
N PRO A 507 5.83 5.42 -44.79
CA PRO A 507 6.27 5.04 -46.12
C PRO A 507 5.62 3.71 -46.55
N LEU A 508 5.33 3.60 -47.84
CA LEU A 508 4.83 2.36 -48.42
C LEU A 508 5.92 1.29 -48.37
N ALA A 509 5.58 0.11 -47.85
CA ALA A 509 6.49 -1.03 -47.89
C ALA A 509 6.64 -1.50 -49.34
N GLN A 510 7.88 -1.56 -49.83
CA GLN A 510 8.20 -2.29 -51.05
C GLN A 510 8.15 -3.79 -50.74
N ILE A 511 6.96 -4.38 -50.84
CA ILE A 511 6.88 -5.84 -50.95
C ILE A 511 7.53 -6.21 -52.28
N THR A 512 8.77 -6.70 -52.25
CA THR A 512 9.29 -7.48 -53.38
C THR A 512 8.29 -8.60 -53.60
N PRO A 513 7.54 -8.62 -54.71
CA PRO A 513 6.64 -9.70 -54.99
C PRO A 513 7.45 -10.99 -54.89
N PRO A 514 6.93 -12.05 -54.26
CA PRO A 514 7.58 -13.35 -54.34
C PRO A 514 7.89 -13.61 -55.82
N SER A 515 9.13 -13.99 -56.09
CA SER A 515 9.61 -14.36 -57.43
C SER A 515 8.56 -15.27 -58.08
N VAL A 516 7.94 -14.77 -59.15
CA VAL A 516 7.02 -15.51 -60.05
C VAL A 516 7.65 -16.88 -60.36
N PRO A 517 6.96 -18.04 -60.24
CA PRO A 517 5.88 -18.39 -61.18
C PRO A 517 4.83 -19.44 -60.75
N GLN A 518 3.56 -19.24 -61.11
CA GLN A 518 2.72 -20.24 -61.82
C GLN A 518 1.44 -19.56 -62.34
N PRO A 519 0.92 -19.91 -63.52
CA PRO A 519 -0.43 -19.54 -63.90
C PRO A 519 -1.40 -20.16 -62.88
N THR A 520 -2.29 -19.36 -62.30
CA THR A 520 -3.37 -19.87 -61.44
C THR A 520 -4.41 -20.69 -62.24
N GLY A 521 -4.27 -20.74 -63.58
CA GLY A 521 -5.29 -21.22 -64.50
C GLY A 521 -6.47 -20.27 -64.64
N VAL A 522 -6.49 -19.16 -63.89
CA VAL A 522 -7.59 -18.19 -63.89
C VAL A 522 -7.37 -17.17 -65.00
N ARG A 523 -8.36 -17.02 -65.87
CA ARG A 523 -8.33 -16.05 -66.98
C ARG A 523 -9.48 -15.07 -66.85
N GLY A 524 -9.19 -13.79 -67.08
CA GLY A 524 -10.18 -12.72 -67.08
C GLY A 524 -10.26 -12.04 -68.44
N LYS A 525 -11.47 -11.80 -68.94
CA LYS A 525 -11.74 -11.00 -70.14
C LYS A 525 -12.16 -9.59 -69.74
N LEU A 526 -11.47 -8.58 -70.27
CA LEU A 526 -11.75 -7.18 -69.99
C LEU A 526 -13.04 -6.73 -70.68
N THR A 527 -13.90 -6.03 -69.94
CA THR A 527 -15.15 -5.41 -70.43
C THR A 527 -15.03 -3.90 -70.67
N SER A 528 -13.87 -3.33 -70.36
CA SER A 528 -13.45 -1.95 -70.67
C SER A 528 -11.95 -1.92 -70.96
N GLY A 529 -11.43 -0.87 -71.58
CA GLY A 529 -9.99 -0.66 -71.64
C GLY A 529 -9.44 -0.19 -70.29
N LEU A 530 -8.40 -0.86 -69.79
CA LEU A 530 -7.93 -0.68 -68.41
C LEU A 530 -6.47 -0.25 -68.35
N ARG A 531 -6.17 0.63 -67.39
CA ARG A 531 -4.80 1.03 -67.07
C ARG A 531 -4.13 -0.06 -66.23
N LEU A 532 -3.04 -0.61 -66.73
CA LEU A 532 -2.14 -1.50 -66.00
C LEU A 532 -1.26 -0.66 -65.07
N ARG A 533 -1.18 -1.08 -63.81
CA ARG A 533 -0.49 -0.31 -62.76
C ARG A 533 0.47 -1.16 -61.96
N THR A 534 1.43 -0.52 -61.29
CA THR A 534 2.38 -1.24 -60.42
C THR A 534 1.73 -1.86 -59.17
N GLY A 535 0.50 -1.47 -58.81
CA GLY A 535 -0.23 -1.99 -57.64
C GLY A 535 -1.75 -1.78 -57.68
N PRO A 536 -2.49 -2.36 -56.71
CA PRO A 536 -3.95 -2.39 -56.67
C PRO A 536 -4.58 -1.04 -56.27
N GLY A 537 -4.64 -0.09 -57.19
CA GLY A 537 -5.25 1.23 -56.94
C GLY A 537 -5.02 2.24 -58.06
N THR A 538 -5.83 3.29 -58.12
CA THR A 538 -5.71 4.33 -59.16
C THR A 538 -4.54 5.30 -58.98
N ALA A 539 -3.93 5.38 -57.78
CA ALA A 539 -2.76 6.23 -57.55
C ALA A 539 -1.40 5.50 -57.70
N TYR A 540 -1.42 4.20 -58.03
CA TYR A 540 -0.19 3.51 -58.42
C TYR A 540 0.30 3.97 -59.79
N PRO A 541 1.64 4.08 -60.00
CA PRO A 541 2.24 4.41 -61.28
C PRO A 541 1.65 3.62 -62.46
N TYR A 542 1.43 4.34 -63.54
CA TYR A 542 0.93 3.80 -64.80
C TYR A 542 2.03 2.99 -65.51
N LEU A 543 1.77 1.71 -65.76
CA LEU A 543 2.65 0.83 -66.53
C LEU A 543 2.25 0.74 -68.00
N GLY A 544 0.96 0.87 -68.29
CA GLY A 544 0.46 0.73 -69.65
C GLY A 544 -1.06 0.66 -69.71
N TYR A 545 -1.58 0.38 -70.90
CA TYR A 545 -3.00 0.25 -71.17
C TYR A 545 -3.28 -1.10 -71.81
N ILE A 546 -4.37 -1.75 -71.39
CA ILE A 546 -4.84 -3.02 -71.93
C ILE A 546 -6.17 -2.76 -72.62
N GLU A 547 -6.26 -3.16 -73.89
CA GLU A 547 -7.44 -2.92 -74.72
C GLU A 547 -8.65 -3.74 -74.26
N TRP A 548 -9.83 -3.18 -74.53
CA TRP A 548 -11.11 -3.84 -74.32
C TRP A 548 -11.15 -5.22 -75.00
N GLY A 549 -11.77 -6.21 -74.35
CA GLY A 549 -11.93 -7.56 -74.89
C GLY A 549 -10.71 -8.46 -74.73
N THR A 550 -9.56 -7.93 -74.32
CA THR A 550 -8.34 -8.70 -74.04
C THR A 550 -8.57 -9.74 -72.94
N VAL A 551 -8.03 -10.95 -73.13
CA VAL A 551 -7.98 -12.00 -72.10
C VAL A 551 -6.61 -11.98 -71.44
N VAL A 552 -6.59 -11.92 -70.12
CA VAL A 552 -5.36 -11.86 -69.31
C VAL A 552 -5.31 -12.98 -68.27
N ASP A 553 -4.11 -13.45 -67.96
CA ASP A 553 -3.89 -14.41 -66.88
C ASP A 553 -3.91 -13.69 -65.54
N VAL A 554 -4.77 -14.14 -64.62
CA VAL A 554 -4.93 -13.54 -63.30
C VAL A 554 -3.99 -14.23 -62.31
N VAL A 555 -2.93 -13.55 -61.90
CA VAL A 555 -1.86 -14.13 -61.08
C VAL A 555 -1.93 -13.73 -59.61
N GLY A 556 -2.77 -12.76 -59.27
CA GLY A 556 -2.92 -12.25 -57.91
C GLY A 556 -4.19 -11.43 -57.73
N ARG A 557 -4.57 -11.17 -56.49
CA ARG A 557 -5.67 -10.25 -56.13
C ARG A 557 -5.33 -9.47 -54.88
N ASN A 558 -6.02 -8.36 -54.64
CA ASN A 558 -5.95 -7.68 -53.35
C ASN A 558 -6.93 -8.31 -52.37
N SER A 559 -6.77 -7.98 -51.08
CA SER A 559 -7.60 -8.54 -50.01
C SER A 559 -9.11 -8.29 -50.18
N SER A 560 -9.46 -7.14 -50.78
CA SER A 560 -10.85 -6.74 -51.02
C SER A 560 -11.44 -7.22 -52.36
N ASN A 561 -10.67 -7.96 -53.18
CA ASN A 561 -11.06 -8.38 -54.54
C ASN A 561 -11.41 -7.24 -55.51
N THR A 562 -11.08 -6.00 -55.18
CA THR A 562 -11.36 -4.82 -56.02
C THR A 562 -10.31 -4.64 -57.11
N TRP A 563 -9.13 -5.27 -56.96
CA TRP A 563 -8.05 -5.24 -57.93
C TRP A 563 -7.47 -6.64 -58.12
N ILE A 564 -7.07 -6.92 -59.35
CA ILE A 564 -6.42 -8.17 -59.71
C ILE A 564 -5.08 -7.89 -60.37
N GLN A 565 -4.09 -8.69 -60.01
CA GLN A 565 -2.78 -8.70 -60.63
C GLN A 565 -2.84 -9.63 -61.84
N VAL A 566 -2.44 -9.13 -62.98
CA VAL A 566 -2.52 -9.82 -64.26
C VAL A 566 -1.18 -9.83 -64.97
N ARG A 567 -0.95 -10.87 -65.77
CA ARG A 567 0.14 -10.91 -66.74
C ARG A 567 -0.40 -10.46 -68.10
N TYR A 568 0.26 -9.47 -68.69
CA TYR A 568 -0.03 -8.95 -70.02
C TYR A 568 1.28 -8.77 -70.79
N GLY A 569 1.53 -9.65 -71.76
CA GLY A 569 2.84 -9.75 -72.42
C GLY A 569 3.95 -10.10 -71.43
N THR A 570 5.02 -9.30 -71.41
CA THR A 570 6.14 -9.43 -70.46
C THR A 570 5.91 -8.71 -69.13
N GLN A 571 4.82 -7.95 -69.00
CA GLN A 571 4.54 -7.14 -67.84
C GLN A 571 3.59 -7.85 -66.87
N THR A 572 3.86 -7.69 -65.57
CA THR A 572 2.93 -8.07 -64.50
C THR A 572 2.49 -6.79 -63.81
N GLY A 573 1.19 -6.56 -63.72
CA GLY A 573 0.65 -5.35 -63.09
C GLY A 573 -0.81 -5.54 -62.67
N TRP A 574 -1.41 -4.49 -62.15
CA TRP A 574 -2.73 -4.52 -61.53
C TRP A 574 -3.77 -3.76 -62.35
N ILE A 575 -4.97 -4.34 -62.43
CA ILE A 575 -6.14 -3.77 -63.10
C ILE A 575 -7.37 -3.85 -62.18
N TYR A 576 -8.35 -2.97 -62.42
CA TYR A 576 -9.54 -2.87 -61.60
C TYR A 576 -10.51 -4.02 -61.89
N ALA A 577 -10.78 -4.86 -60.89
CA ALA A 577 -11.47 -6.14 -61.04
C ALA A 577 -12.92 -6.03 -61.56
N PRO A 578 -13.72 -5.01 -61.20
CA PRO A 578 -15.10 -4.88 -61.67
C PRO A 578 -15.28 -4.79 -63.20
N TYR A 579 -14.21 -4.48 -63.94
CA TYR A 579 -14.23 -4.46 -65.41
C TYR A 579 -13.63 -5.72 -66.04
N VAL A 580 -13.60 -6.82 -65.30
CA VAL A 580 -13.05 -8.10 -65.75
C VAL A 580 -14.05 -9.22 -65.47
N ILE A 581 -14.49 -9.91 -66.52
CA ILE A 581 -15.29 -11.13 -66.40
C ILE A 581 -14.34 -12.31 -66.33
N ILE A 582 -14.44 -13.13 -65.28
CA ILE A 582 -13.67 -14.37 -65.18
C ILE A 582 -14.24 -15.38 -66.18
N VAL A 583 -13.40 -15.80 -67.13
CA VAL A 583 -13.76 -16.72 -68.23
C VAL A 583 -13.19 -18.13 -68.04
N ALA A 584 -12.27 -18.30 -67.10
CA ALA A 584 -11.78 -19.61 -66.67
C ALA A 584 -11.31 -19.54 -65.21
N GLY A 585 -11.58 -20.59 -64.43
CA GLY A 585 -11.19 -20.69 -63.03
C GLY A 585 -12.06 -19.85 -62.08
N SER A 586 -11.58 -19.67 -60.84
CA SER A 586 -12.27 -18.90 -59.80
C SER A 586 -11.38 -17.79 -59.28
N LEU A 587 -11.90 -16.57 -59.15
CA LEU A 587 -11.13 -15.46 -58.58
C LEU A 587 -10.71 -15.74 -57.13
N LEU A 588 -11.49 -16.53 -56.39
CA LEU A 588 -11.19 -16.87 -55.00
C LEU A 588 -9.97 -17.80 -54.87
N SER A 589 -9.65 -18.58 -55.91
CA SER A 589 -8.46 -19.46 -55.93
C SER A 589 -7.17 -18.73 -56.28
N VAL A 590 -7.26 -17.45 -56.65
CA VAL A 590 -6.09 -16.59 -56.91
C VAL A 590 -5.51 -16.12 -55.57
N PRO A 591 -4.17 -16.15 -55.37
CA PRO A 591 -3.54 -15.71 -54.14
C PRO A 591 -3.70 -14.20 -53.93
N ILE A 592 -3.74 -13.78 -52.66
CA ILE A 592 -3.71 -12.36 -52.31
C ILE A 592 -2.25 -11.89 -52.36
N THR A 593 -1.91 -11.01 -53.30
CA THR A 593 -0.52 -10.62 -53.60
C THR A 593 -0.24 -9.12 -53.46
N GLY A 594 -1.22 -8.31 -53.05
CA GLY A 594 -1.08 -6.87 -52.90
C GLY A 594 -2.18 -6.21 -52.10
#